data_AF-A0A2W4N6K6-F1
#
_entry.id   AF-A0A2W4N6K6-F1
#
_cell.length_a   1.000
_cell.length_b   1.000
_cell.length_c   1.000
_cell.angle_alpha   90.00
_cell.angle_beta   90.00
_cell.angle_gamma   90.00
#
_symmetry.space_group_name_H-M   'P 1'
#
loop_
_entity.id
_entity.type
_entity.pdbx_description
1 polymer ?
#
loop_
_entity_poly.entity_id
_entity_poly.type
_entity_poly.pdbx_seq_one_letter_code
_entity_poly.pdbx_strand_id
1 'polypeptide(L)' 'MTPNFEVPYLRLGVNIDHVATIRNARGGRHPDPLRAAHLAVEAGADGITAHLREDRRHISDNDIARLKAELTR' A
#
# COMPACT_ATOMS: atom_id res chain seq x y z
N MET A 1 -17.72 39.69 -4.10
CA MET A 1 -16.60 39.12 -3.32
C MET A 1 -17.02 37.73 -2.90
N THR A 2 -16.62 36.71 -3.65
CA THR A 2 -16.93 35.31 -3.33
C THR A 2 -15.96 34.82 -2.25
N PRO A 3 -16.42 34.16 -1.18
CA PRO A 3 -15.51 33.56 -0.22
C PRO A 3 -14.72 32.43 -0.89
N ASN A 4 -13.39 32.52 -0.85
CA ASN A 4 -12.51 31.41 -1.18
C ASN A 4 -12.62 30.38 -0.06
N PHE A 5 -13.40 29.32 -0.28
CA PHE A 5 -13.27 28.12 0.51
C PHE A 5 -12.10 27.32 -0.04
N GLU A 6 -10.94 27.37 0.62
CA GLU A 6 -9.90 26.37 0.41
C GLU A 6 -10.49 25.02 0.83
N VAL A 7 -10.71 24.14 -0.14
CA VAL A 7 -11.09 22.76 0.14
C VAL A 7 -9.82 22.07 0.66
N PRO A 8 -9.81 21.55 1.89
CA PRO A 8 -8.61 20.89 2.41
C PRO A 8 -8.26 19.70 1.52
N TYR A 9 -6.96 19.57 1.22
CA TYR A 9 -6.45 18.51 0.36
C TYR A 9 -6.83 17.13 0.91
N LEU A 10 -7.59 16.37 0.12
CA LEU A 10 -7.99 15.01 0.45
C LEU A 10 -6.84 14.05 0.12
N ARG A 11 -6.41 13.28 1.11
CA ARG A 11 -5.30 12.33 0.96
C ARG A 11 -5.77 11.00 0.36
N LEU A 12 -4.99 10.44 -0.55
CA LEU A 12 -5.19 9.11 -1.13
C LEU A 12 -4.30 8.07 -0.45
N GLY A 13 -4.92 7.09 0.22
CA GLY A 13 -4.27 5.87 0.67
C GLY A 13 -4.49 4.73 -0.31
N VAL A 14 -3.42 4.05 -0.75
CA VAL A 14 -3.53 2.88 -1.65
C VAL A 14 -3.41 1.59 -0.85
N ASN A 15 -4.46 0.76 -0.87
CA ASN A 15 -4.42 -0.58 -0.29
C ASN A 15 -3.75 -1.58 -1.25
N ILE A 16 -2.77 -2.33 -0.76
CA ILE A 16 -1.98 -3.28 -1.56
C ILE A 16 -2.27 -4.75 -1.26
N ASP A 17 -3.27 -5.07 -0.44
CA ASP A 17 -3.57 -6.44 0.02
C ASP A 17 -3.81 -7.39 -1.16
N HIS A 18 -4.47 -6.90 -2.22
CA HIS A 18 -4.79 -7.72 -3.38
C HIS A 18 -3.61 -8.02 -4.31
N VAL A 19 -2.54 -7.23 -4.25
CA VAL A 19 -1.27 -7.60 -4.90
C VAL A 19 -0.74 -8.89 -4.28
N ALA A 20 -0.79 -8.97 -2.94
CA ALA A 20 -0.39 -10.18 -2.21
C ALA A 20 -1.35 -11.35 -2.46
N THR A 21 -2.66 -11.11 -2.61
CA THR A 21 -3.61 -12.15 -3.02
C THR A 21 -3.18 -12.83 -4.34
N ILE A 22 -2.86 -12.03 -5.37
CA ILE A 22 -2.43 -12.58 -6.68
C ILE A 22 -1.10 -13.32 -6.55
N ARG A 23 -0.14 -12.75 -5.80
CA ARG A 23 1.14 -13.41 -5.53
C ARG A 23 0.96 -14.79 -4.91
N ASN A 24 0.16 -14.86 -3.84
CA ASN A 24 -0.04 -16.08 -3.07
C ASN A 24 -0.72 -17.16 -3.93
N ALA A 25 -1.70 -16.78 -4.75
CA ALA A 25 -2.35 -17.70 -5.69
C ALA A 25 -1.39 -18.30 -6.73
N ARG A 26 -0.30 -17.60 -7.07
CA ARG A 26 0.75 -18.09 -7.98
C ARG A 26 1.84 -18.91 -7.29
N GLY A 27 1.93 -18.86 -5.95
CA GLY A 27 2.97 -19.56 -5.18
C GLY A 27 4.39 -19.04 -5.42
N GLY A 28 4.56 -17.82 -5.94
CA GLY A 28 5.85 -17.24 -6.31
C GLY A 28 6.12 -15.88 -5.67
N ARG A 29 7.15 -15.19 -6.16
CA ARG A 29 7.52 -13.84 -5.67
C ARG A 29 6.79 -12.70 -6.38
N HIS A 30 6.06 -12.99 -7.46
CA HIS A 30 5.45 -11.97 -8.32
C HIS A 30 3.93 -12.11 -8.44
N PRO A 31 3.18 -10.99 -8.39
CA PRO A 31 3.66 -9.63 -8.17
C PRO A 31 4.16 -9.37 -6.73
N ASP A 32 5.08 -8.42 -6.53
CA ASP A 32 5.61 -8.07 -5.20
C ASP A 32 4.80 -6.89 -4.60
N PRO A 33 4.16 -7.05 -3.43
CA PRO A 33 3.42 -5.97 -2.77
C PRO A 33 4.28 -4.74 -2.45
N LEU A 34 5.56 -4.93 -2.11
CA LEU A 34 6.45 -3.80 -1.81
C LEU A 34 6.73 -2.96 -3.06
N ARG A 35 6.95 -3.62 -4.20
CA ARG A 35 7.10 -2.91 -5.48
C ARG A 35 5.84 -2.13 -5.82
N ALA A 36 4.66 -2.70 -5.59
CA ALA A 36 3.40 -1.99 -5.82
C ALA A 36 3.25 -0.76 -4.91
N ALA A 37 3.69 -0.86 -3.66
CA ALA A 37 3.70 0.26 -2.73
C ALA A 37 4.62 1.40 -3.19
N HIS A 38 5.84 1.10 -3.62
CA HIS A 38 6.75 2.10 -4.19
C HIS A 38 6.15 2.79 -5.42
N LEU A 39 5.58 2.03 -6.36
CA LEU A 39 4.93 2.58 -7.54
C LEU A 39 3.74 3.49 -7.20
N ALA A 40 2.95 3.14 -6.17
CA ALA A 40 1.84 3.97 -5.73
C ALA A 40 2.33 5.30 -5.13
N VAL A 41 3.39 5.29 -4.32
CA VAL A 41 4.00 6.51 -3.77
C VAL A 41 4.61 7.37 -4.89
N GLU A 42 5.36 6.76 -5.81
CA GLU A 42 5.93 7.43 -6.99
C GLU A 42 4.85 8.08 -7.87
N ALA A 43 3.67 7.46 -7.94
CA ALA A 43 2.50 7.98 -8.66
C ALA A 43 1.71 9.06 -7.90
N GLY A 44 2.10 9.40 -6.67
CA GLY A 44 1.50 10.48 -5.88
C GLY A 44 0.52 10.03 -4.79
N ALA A 45 0.51 8.75 -4.39
CA ALA A 45 -0.25 8.33 -3.21
C ALA A 45 0.34 8.97 -1.94
N ASP A 46 -0.54 9.46 -1.07
CA ASP A 46 -0.18 10.06 0.22
C ASP A 46 0.17 9.01 1.29
N GLY A 47 -0.26 7.77 1.07
CA GLY A 47 0.04 6.68 1.98
C GLY A 47 -0.27 5.30 1.40
N ILE A 48 0.27 4.28 2.06
CA ILE A 48 0.05 2.87 1.72
C ILE A 48 -0.68 2.19 2.87
N THR A 49 -1.67 1.39 2.53
CA THR A 49 -2.43 0.58 3.49
C THR A 49 -2.17 -0.91 3.23
N ALA A 50 -1.81 -1.64 4.27
CA ALA A 50 -1.64 -3.08 4.23
C ALA A 50 -2.21 -3.69 5.52
N HIS A 51 -3.03 -4.74 5.40
CA HIS A 51 -3.63 -5.40 6.54
C HIS A 51 -2.99 -6.77 6.80
N LEU A 52 -2.23 -6.83 7.89
CA LEU A 52 -1.74 -8.10 8.43
C LEU A 52 -2.89 -8.81 9.15
N ARG A 53 -3.47 -9.81 8.50
CA ARG A 53 -4.54 -10.64 9.07
C ARG A 53 -3.96 -11.76 9.93
N GLU A 54 -4.65 -12.16 10.99
CA GLU A 54 -4.27 -13.31 11.83
C GLU A 54 -4.01 -14.58 11.00
N ASP A 55 -4.90 -14.87 10.04
CA ASP A 55 -4.82 -15.99 9.11
C ASP A 55 -3.75 -15.86 8.00
N ARG A 56 -3.09 -14.70 7.89
CA ARG A 56 -2.10 -14.38 6.85
C ARG A 56 -2.57 -14.68 5.42
N ARG A 57 -3.87 -14.56 5.13
CA ARG A 57 -4.43 -14.92 3.82
C ARG A 57 -3.86 -14.12 2.64
N HIS A 58 -3.36 -12.90 2.87
CA HIS A 58 -2.80 -12.02 1.82
C HIS A 58 -1.40 -11.52 2.20
N ILE A 59 -1.32 -10.44 2.98
CA ILE A 59 -0.07 -9.84 3.46
C ILE A 59 0.57 -10.74 4.52
N SER A 60 1.87 -10.95 4.40
CA SER A 60 2.69 -11.72 5.35
C SER A 60 3.45 -10.81 6.32
N ASP A 61 4.00 -11.39 7.40
CA ASP A 61 4.87 -10.65 8.33
C ASP A 61 6.10 -10.06 7.61
N ASN A 62 6.67 -10.81 6.66
CA ASN A 62 7.81 -10.34 5.85
C ASN A 62 7.44 -9.14 4.98
N ASP A 63 6.22 -9.10 4.43
CA ASP A 63 5.74 -7.94 3.68
C ASP A 63 5.68 -6.71 4.58
N ILE A 64 5.12 -6.83 5.80
CA ILE A 64 5.07 -5.74 6.78
C ILE A 64 6.46 -5.28 7.19
N ALA A 65 7.39 -6.21 7.46
CA ALA A 65 8.76 -5.88 7.83
C ALA A 65 9.46 -5.07 6.73
N ARG A 66 9.33 -5.49 5.46
CA ARG A 66 9.89 -4.79 4.30
C ARG A 66 9.25 -3.42 4.08
N LEU A 67 7.92 -3.32 4.18
CA LEU A 67 7.20 -2.05 4.07
C LEU A 67 7.68 -1.05 5.14
N LYS A 68 7.83 -1.49 6.39
CA LYS A 68 8.37 -0.64 7.47
C LYS A 68 9.84 -0.26 7.25
N ALA A 69 10.66 -1.16 6.71
CA ALA A 69 12.06 -0.83 6.46
C ALA A 69 12.24 0.23 5.36
N GLU A 70 11.36 0.25 4.35
CA GLU A 70 11.57 1.04 3.13
C GLU A 70 10.63 2.24 2.96
N LEU A 71 9.44 2.26 3.58
CA LEU A 71 8.42 3.30 3.37
C LEU A 71 8.16 4.20 4.59
N THR A 72 8.92 4.05 5.66
CA THR A 72 8.76 4.92 6.83
C THR A 72 9.48 6.24 6.59
N ARG A 73 8.70 7.32 6.42
CA ARG A 73 9.13 8.71 6.61
C ARG A 73 8.71 9.19 7.98
#